data_AF-G0N3D6-F1
#
_entry.id   AF-G0N3D6-F1
#
_cell.length_a   1.000
_cell.length_b   1.000
_cell.length_c   1.000
_cell.angle_alpha   90.00
_cell.angle_beta   90.00
_cell.angle_gamma   90.00
#
_symmetry.space_group_name_H-M   'P 1'
#
loop_
_entity.id
_entity.type
_entity.pdbx_description
1 polymer ?
#
loop_
_entity_poly.entity_id
_entity_poly.type
_entity_poly.pdbx_seq_one_letter_code
_entity_poly.pdbx_strand_id
1 'polypeptide(L)'
;MARYLGSFFADLGVMCRQLFDGLWSVLGPLLELLIAFLGVIWSFLMAAWENPEIIKTAILNEELFPFYAIYLNIILSILLCFVVRKIGAYLFRKNEYRVMVFNQCVLAVQVSMCAYGESAIFEKYGFLAYFISTGINMTIAELVNGRLMNMLLIAEEFGNGFVTESDVVYGIALPFAACVPCFWFGAVIFGFTQEFITGMSVNPADCANWMRIPIQLSFLVEMLGAFVFRIFMTQLDRPGGPVRLIPWVYAAFFTFDRYILGVPGLHLAVTFARFAPCSGVVEDERKVVGALAVYVVAICLGWFLSYKVPKGQTAMRSIWRLRQEKLQKDGKGEIPAVEPLVREQRQQPNRKPYGRRRR
;
A
#
# COMPACT_ATOMS: atom_id res chain seq x y z
N MET A 1 -54.98 -12.53 -1.71
CA MET A 1 -54.22 -11.59 -2.54
C MET A 1 -53.86 -10.29 -1.81
N ALA A 2 -54.81 -9.53 -1.26
CA ALA A 2 -54.51 -8.24 -0.59
C ALA A 2 -53.51 -8.31 0.59
N ARG A 3 -53.52 -9.38 1.41
CA ARG A 3 -52.54 -9.57 2.50
C ARG A 3 -51.11 -9.87 2.02
N TYR A 4 -50.94 -10.49 0.86
CA TYR A 4 -49.62 -10.80 0.28
C TYR A 4 -48.99 -9.59 -0.42
N LEU A 5 -49.82 -8.70 -0.99
CA LEU A 5 -49.36 -7.42 -1.52
C LEU A 5 -48.88 -6.49 -0.40
N GLY A 6 -49.58 -6.46 0.74
CA GLY A 6 -49.20 -5.64 1.90
C GLY A 6 -47.83 -6.02 2.49
N SER A 7 -47.53 -7.31 2.63
CA SER A 7 -46.21 -7.76 3.11
C SER A 7 -45.11 -7.46 2.10
N PHE A 8 -45.37 -7.65 0.80
CA PHE A 8 -44.40 -7.37 -0.25
C PHE A 8 -44.00 -5.88 -0.32
N PHE A 9 -44.96 -4.96 -0.20
CA PHE A 9 -44.66 -3.52 -0.18
C PHE A 9 -43.97 -3.07 1.11
N ALA A 10 -44.26 -3.71 2.25
CA ALA A 10 -43.54 -3.45 3.50
C ALA A 10 -42.08 -3.91 3.41
N ASP A 11 -41.82 -5.10 2.87
CA ASP A 11 -40.48 -5.64 2.66
C ASP A 11 -39.70 -4.80 1.62
N LEU A 12 -40.35 -4.34 0.56
CA LEU A 12 -39.75 -3.43 -0.43
C LEU A 12 -39.40 -2.06 0.19
N GLY A 13 -40.25 -1.54 1.08
CA GLY A 13 -40.00 -0.29 1.80
C GLY A 13 -38.82 -0.39 2.76
N VAL A 14 -38.69 -1.50 3.48
CA VAL A 14 -37.53 -1.78 4.35
C VAL A 14 -36.26 -1.96 3.50
N MET A 15 -36.35 -2.67 2.37
CA MET A 15 -35.23 -2.89 1.47
C MET A 15 -34.75 -1.58 0.82
N CYS A 16 -35.65 -0.74 0.33
CA CYS A 16 -35.32 0.59 -0.22
C CYS A 16 -34.74 1.53 0.84
N ARG A 17 -35.24 1.49 2.08
CA ARG A 17 -34.72 2.31 3.17
C ARG A 17 -33.31 1.85 3.59
N GLN A 18 -33.08 0.53 3.67
CA GLN A 18 -31.75 -0.04 3.90
C GLN A 18 -30.78 0.24 2.75
N LEU A 19 -31.26 0.24 1.50
CA LEU A 19 -30.48 0.64 0.33
C LEU A 19 -30.14 2.13 0.39
N PHE A 20 -31.08 2.99 0.76
CA PHE A 20 -30.88 4.44 0.86
C PHE A 20 -29.95 4.82 2.03
N ASP A 21 -30.12 4.20 3.20
CA ASP A 21 -29.24 4.42 4.36
C ASP A 21 -27.83 3.84 4.09
N GLY A 22 -27.75 2.71 3.38
CA GLY A 22 -26.50 2.16 2.87
C GLY A 22 -25.83 3.09 1.85
N LEU A 23 -26.59 3.64 0.91
CA LEU A 23 -26.11 4.58 -0.10
C LEU A 23 -25.69 5.92 0.54
N TRP A 24 -26.43 6.43 1.52
CA TRP A 24 -26.15 7.68 2.22
C TRP A 24 -24.97 7.56 3.18
N SER A 25 -24.80 6.42 3.86
CA SER A 25 -23.58 6.15 4.65
C SER A 25 -22.31 5.97 3.80
N VAL A 26 -22.47 5.80 2.48
CA VAL A 26 -21.40 5.82 1.48
C VAL A 26 -21.22 7.22 0.91
N LEU A 27 -22.30 7.88 0.51
CA LEU A 27 -22.32 9.19 -0.13
C LEU A 27 -21.98 10.33 0.84
N GLY A 28 -22.34 10.25 2.12
CA GLY A 28 -22.09 11.30 3.11
C GLY A 28 -20.59 11.56 3.34
N PRO A 29 -19.79 10.54 3.71
CA PRO A 29 -18.34 10.70 3.83
C PRO A 29 -17.64 11.00 2.48
N LEU A 30 -18.18 10.49 1.36
CA LEU A 30 -17.71 10.84 0.02
C LEU A 30 -17.95 12.33 -0.27
N LEU A 31 -19.12 12.85 0.13
CA LEU A 31 -19.49 14.25 -0.01
C LEU A 31 -18.63 15.11 0.93
N GLU A 32 -18.32 14.67 2.14
CA GLU A 32 -17.41 15.38 3.04
C GLU A 32 -15.96 15.39 2.53
N LEU A 33 -15.47 14.27 2.00
CA LEU A 33 -14.15 14.18 1.39
C LEU A 33 -14.09 15.03 0.11
N LEU A 34 -15.14 14.99 -0.71
CA LEU A 34 -15.30 15.83 -1.88
C LEU A 34 -15.39 17.30 -1.49
N ILE A 35 -16.10 17.67 -0.43
CA ILE A 35 -16.19 19.05 0.08
C ILE A 35 -14.86 19.52 0.64
N ALA A 36 -14.15 18.70 1.41
CA ALA A 36 -12.83 19.03 1.93
C ALA A 36 -11.82 19.21 0.79
N PHE A 37 -11.88 18.33 -0.21
CA PHE A 37 -11.03 18.39 -1.40
C PHE A 37 -11.39 19.55 -2.33
N LEU A 38 -12.68 19.79 -2.58
CA LEU A 38 -13.18 20.98 -3.25
C LEU A 38 -12.82 22.23 -2.46
N GLY A 39 -12.72 22.16 -1.13
CA GLY A 39 -12.22 23.23 -0.27
C GLY A 39 -10.74 23.51 -0.51
N VAL A 40 -9.89 22.48 -0.66
CA VAL A 40 -8.48 22.63 -1.02
C VAL A 40 -8.31 23.16 -2.44
N ILE A 41 -9.07 22.62 -3.41
CA ILE A 41 -9.13 23.12 -4.78
C ILE A 41 -9.64 24.56 -4.78
N TRP A 42 -10.66 24.88 -3.99
CA TRP A 42 -11.22 26.22 -3.88
C TRP A 42 -10.22 27.18 -3.25
N SER A 43 -9.50 26.79 -2.19
CA SER A 43 -8.41 27.60 -1.64
C SER A 43 -7.29 27.82 -2.66
N PHE A 44 -6.95 26.82 -3.46
CA PHE A 44 -5.99 26.94 -4.55
C PHE A 44 -6.51 27.85 -5.67
N LEU A 45 -7.77 27.68 -6.08
CA LEU A 45 -8.45 28.49 -7.10
C LEU A 45 -8.67 29.92 -6.63
N MET A 46 -8.92 30.17 -5.34
CA MET A 46 -9.08 31.50 -4.76
C MET A 46 -7.73 32.21 -4.61
N ALA A 47 -6.69 31.49 -4.16
CA ALA A 47 -5.32 31.99 -4.17
C ALA A 47 -4.83 32.30 -5.60
N ALA A 48 -5.31 31.53 -6.57
CA ALA A 48 -4.99 31.74 -7.96
C ALA A 48 -5.96 32.73 -8.65
N TRP A 49 -7.16 32.98 -8.11
CA TRP A 49 -8.09 34.03 -8.52
C TRP A 49 -7.56 35.43 -8.18
N GLU A 50 -6.80 35.53 -7.10
CA GLU A 50 -6.01 36.73 -6.77
C GLU A 50 -4.88 37.00 -7.79
N ASN A 51 -4.52 36.02 -8.63
CA ASN A 51 -3.58 36.15 -9.75
C ASN A 51 -4.09 35.41 -11.01
N PRO A 52 -5.13 35.94 -11.70
CA PRO A 52 -5.84 35.23 -12.77
C PRO A 52 -4.95 34.95 -14.00
N GLU A 53 -3.87 35.70 -14.18
CA GLU A 53 -2.82 35.44 -15.19
C GLU A 53 -2.09 34.12 -14.91
N ILE A 54 -1.85 33.76 -13.65
CA ILE A 54 -1.20 32.49 -13.27
C ILE A 54 -2.14 31.31 -13.52
N ILE A 55 -3.44 31.43 -13.26
CA ILE A 55 -4.43 30.39 -13.60
C ILE A 55 -4.51 30.19 -15.10
N LYS A 56 -4.69 31.28 -15.87
CA LYS A 56 -4.77 31.17 -17.33
C LYS A 56 -3.52 30.54 -17.90
N THR A 57 -2.34 30.96 -17.41
CA THR A 57 -1.07 30.39 -17.87
C THR A 57 -0.92 28.94 -17.41
N ALA A 58 -1.32 28.55 -16.20
CA ALA A 58 -1.18 27.18 -15.69
C ALA A 58 -2.20 26.20 -16.31
N ILE A 59 -3.46 26.60 -16.46
CA ILE A 59 -4.53 25.77 -17.03
C ILE A 59 -4.39 25.64 -18.55
N LEU A 60 -3.84 26.66 -19.23
CA LEU A 60 -3.58 26.60 -20.67
C LEU A 60 -2.17 26.10 -21.00
N ASN A 61 -1.31 25.84 -20.01
CA ASN A 61 0.00 25.28 -20.26
C ASN A 61 -0.13 23.76 -20.46
N GLU A 62 -0.07 23.34 -21.72
CA GLU A 62 -0.06 21.95 -22.15
C GLU A 62 1.07 21.13 -21.48
N GLU A 63 2.16 21.78 -21.03
CA GLU A 63 3.24 21.13 -20.29
C GLU A 63 2.81 20.65 -18.90
N LEU A 64 1.71 21.15 -18.32
CA LEU A 64 1.18 20.71 -17.02
C LEU A 64 0.10 19.63 -17.14
N PHE A 65 -0.33 19.29 -18.36
CA PHE A 65 -1.39 18.31 -18.59
C PHE A 65 -1.05 16.90 -18.06
N PRO A 66 0.18 16.36 -18.23
CA PRO A 66 0.57 15.10 -17.60
C PRO A 66 0.47 15.14 -16.07
N PHE A 67 0.89 16.25 -15.45
CA PHE A 67 0.75 16.45 -14.00
C PHE A 67 -0.72 16.33 -13.59
N TYR A 68 -1.64 17.05 -14.24
CA TYR A 68 -3.07 16.96 -13.91
C TYR A 68 -3.65 15.56 -14.11
N ALA A 69 -3.29 14.87 -15.20
CA ALA A 69 -3.75 13.52 -15.48
C ALA A 69 -3.33 12.53 -14.37
N ILE A 70 -2.12 12.67 -13.83
CA ILE A 70 -1.60 11.79 -12.78
C ILE A 70 -2.29 12.03 -11.44
N TYR A 71 -2.47 13.28 -11.02
CA TYR A 71 -3.20 13.55 -9.78
C TYR A 71 -4.66 13.14 -9.89
N LEU A 72 -5.29 13.35 -11.06
CA LEU A 72 -6.64 12.82 -11.29
C LEU A 72 -6.65 11.29 -11.23
N ASN A 73 -5.66 10.61 -11.81
CA ASN A 73 -5.52 9.15 -11.73
C ASN A 73 -5.40 8.66 -10.28
N ILE A 74 -4.58 9.31 -9.46
CA ILE A 74 -4.44 9.00 -8.02
C ILE A 74 -5.80 9.16 -7.33
N ILE A 75 -6.48 10.30 -7.55
CA ILE A 75 -7.78 10.60 -6.95
C ILE A 75 -8.83 9.57 -7.36
N LEU A 76 -8.98 9.30 -8.65
CA LEU A 76 -9.93 8.32 -9.18
C LEU A 76 -9.66 6.92 -8.65
N SER A 77 -8.38 6.52 -8.58
CA SER A 77 -7.98 5.22 -8.03
C SER A 77 -8.35 5.10 -6.55
N ILE A 78 -8.14 6.15 -5.76
CA ILE A 78 -8.54 6.19 -4.34
C ILE A 78 -10.07 6.12 -4.20
N LEU A 79 -10.82 6.93 -4.96
CA LEU A 79 -12.28 6.96 -4.90
C LEU A 79 -12.89 5.61 -5.30
N LEU A 80 -12.38 5.01 -6.38
CA LEU A 80 -12.79 3.68 -6.83
C LEU A 80 -12.51 2.65 -5.74
N CYS A 81 -11.30 2.63 -5.19
CA CYS A 81 -10.93 1.71 -4.12
C CYS A 81 -11.79 1.91 -2.86
N PHE A 82 -12.14 3.15 -2.51
CA PHE A 82 -13.04 3.45 -1.40
C PHE A 82 -14.44 2.86 -1.62
N VAL A 83 -15.03 3.08 -2.81
CA VAL A 83 -16.33 2.50 -3.18
C VAL A 83 -16.28 0.98 -3.12
N VAL A 84 -15.24 0.37 -3.69
CA VAL A 84 -15.04 -1.08 -3.66
C VAL A 84 -14.93 -1.59 -2.23
N ARG A 85 -14.20 -0.91 -1.33
CA ARG A 85 -14.14 -1.27 0.11
C ARG A 85 -15.51 -1.21 0.78
N LYS A 86 -16.33 -0.20 0.49
CA LYS A 86 -17.69 -0.11 1.05
C LYS A 86 -18.59 -1.25 0.58
N ILE A 87 -18.53 -1.59 -0.72
CA ILE A 87 -19.22 -2.75 -1.27
C ILE A 87 -18.73 -4.03 -0.57
N GLY A 88 -17.42 -4.21 -0.43
CA GLY A 88 -16.83 -5.35 0.29
C GLY A 88 -17.27 -5.42 1.75
N ALA A 89 -17.29 -4.29 2.46
CA ALA A 89 -17.76 -4.23 3.84
C ALA A 89 -19.24 -4.63 3.96
N TYR A 90 -20.07 -4.27 2.98
CA TYR A 90 -21.47 -4.69 2.92
C TYR A 90 -21.60 -6.19 2.61
N LEU A 91 -20.92 -6.68 1.57
CA LEU A 91 -20.98 -8.08 1.13
C LEU A 91 -20.45 -9.04 2.21
N PHE A 92 -19.38 -8.66 2.90
CA PHE A 92 -18.71 -9.48 3.91
C PHE A 92 -19.05 -9.07 5.35
N ARG A 93 -20.11 -8.27 5.57
CA ARG A 93 -20.48 -7.70 6.89
C ARG A 93 -20.56 -8.69 8.05
N LYS A 94 -20.85 -9.96 7.76
CA LYS A 94 -20.99 -11.03 8.75
C LYS A 94 -19.65 -11.60 9.22
N ASN A 95 -18.54 -11.27 8.56
CA ASN A 95 -17.24 -11.85 8.83
C ASN A 95 -16.14 -10.78 8.72
N GLU A 96 -15.75 -10.22 9.87
CA GLU A 96 -14.69 -9.20 9.99
C GLU A 96 -13.38 -9.65 9.35
N TYR A 97 -13.04 -10.94 9.43
CA TYR A 97 -11.85 -11.49 8.82
C TYR A 97 -11.87 -11.34 7.30
N ARG A 98 -13.00 -11.67 6.65
CA ARG A 98 -13.14 -11.52 5.19
C ARG A 98 -13.10 -10.06 4.76
N VAL A 99 -13.69 -9.15 5.55
CA VAL A 99 -13.59 -7.70 5.30
C VAL A 99 -12.14 -7.24 5.35
N MET A 100 -11.38 -7.71 6.35
CA MET A 100 -9.96 -7.39 6.50
C MET A 100 -9.12 -7.90 5.32
N VAL A 101 -9.29 -9.17 4.93
CA VAL A 101 -8.60 -9.76 3.75
C VAL A 101 -8.92 -8.97 2.49
N PHE A 102 -10.19 -8.68 2.26
CA PHE A 102 -10.65 -7.93 1.10
C PHE A 102 -10.02 -6.53 1.05
N ASN A 103 -9.99 -5.82 2.18
CA ASN A 103 -9.39 -4.48 2.25
C ASN A 103 -7.88 -4.49 1.96
N GLN A 104 -7.16 -5.56 2.35
CA GLN A 104 -5.75 -5.72 1.99
C GLN A 104 -5.56 -5.91 0.49
N CYS A 105 -6.39 -6.71 -0.17
CA CYS A 105 -6.36 -6.83 -1.63
C CYS A 105 -6.65 -5.49 -2.31
N VAL A 106 -7.64 -4.73 -1.85
CA VAL A 106 -7.96 -3.41 -2.42
C VAL A 106 -6.82 -2.41 -2.18
N LEU A 107 -6.15 -2.46 -1.02
CA LEU A 107 -4.96 -1.64 -0.76
C LEU A 107 -3.81 -2.00 -1.71
N ALA A 108 -3.54 -3.29 -1.92
CA ALA A 108 -2.54 -3.76 -2.85
C ALA A 108 -2.82 -3.24 -4.28
N VAL A 109 -4.09 -3.30 -4.70
CA VAL A 109 -4.56 -2.78 -5.98
C VAL A 109 -4.38 -1.28 -6.09
N GLN A 110 -4.80 -0.52 -5.07
CA GLN A 110 -4.70 0.94 -5.03
C GLN A 110 -3.26 1.42 -5.24
N VAL A 111 -2.31 0.90 -4.44
CA VAL A 111 -0.90 1.31 -4.53
C VAL A 111 -0.30 0.92 -5.88
N SER A 112 -0.66 -0.27 -6.39
CA SER A 112 -0.17 -0.80 -7.67
C SER A 112 -0.65 0.01 -8.87
N MET A 113 -1.91 0.46 -8.88
CA MET A 113 -2.48 1.24 -9.97
C MET A 113 -1.85 2.64 -10.06
N CYS A 114 -1.69 3.32 -8.93
CA CYS A 114 -1.06 4.64 -8.88
C CYS A 114 0.42 4.61 -9.33
N ALA A 115 1.12 3.49 -9.08
CA ALA A 115 2.51 3.33 -9.50
C ALA A 115 2.69 3.42 -11.02
N TYR A 116 1.64 3.19 -11.82
CA TYR A 116 1.67 3.38 -13.26
C TYR A 116 1.76 4.86 -13.64
N GLY A 117 0.86 5.69 -13.10
CA GLY A 117 0.89 7.15 -13.32
C GLY A 117 2.18 7.80 -12.80
N GLU A 118 2.73 7.30 -11.69
CA GLU A 118 4.05 7.72 -11.21
C GLU A 118 5.16 7.45 -12.25
N SER A 119 5.09 6.35 -13.01
CA SER A 119 6.12 6.07 -14.02
C SER A 119 6.11 7.09 -15.15
N ALA A 120 4.92 7.54 -15.55
CA ALA A 120 4.75 8.62 -16.54
C ALA A 120 5.25 9.98 -16.00
N ILE A 121 5.06 10.28 -14.70
CA ILE A 121 5.55 11.55 -14.14
C ILE A 121 7.07 11.61 -14.13
N PHE A 122 7.71 10.46 -13.88
CA PHE A 122 9.16 10.35 -13.92
C PHE A 122 9.73 10.63 -15.31
N GLU A 123 9.09 10.10 -16.35
CA GLU A 123 9.55 10.29 -17.73
C GLU A 123 9.41 11.74 -18.20
N LYS A 124 8.38 12.46 -17.73
CA LYS A 124 8.12 13.85 -18.14
C LYS A 124 8.83 14.90 -17.27
N TYR A 125 8.89 14.70 -15.97
CA TYR A 125 9.37 15.73 -15.02
C TYR A 125 10.52 15.26 -14.12
N GLY A 126 10.99 14.02 -14.28
CA GLY A 126 12.17 13.51 -13.61
C GLY A 126 11.97 13.08 -12.15
N PHE A 127 13.08 12.95 -11.43
CA PHE A 127 13.15 12.31 -10.12
C PHE A 127 12.41 13.06 -9.02
N LEU A 128 12.43 14.41 -9.04
CA LEU A 128 11.82 15.21 -7.99
C LEU A 128 10.29 15.09 -8.03
N ALA A 129 9.71 15.15 -9.22
CA ALA A 129 8.27 14.96 -9.40
C ALA A 129 7.84 13.53 -9.01
N TYR A 130 8.63 12.52 -9.40
CA TYR A 130 8.39 11.13 -8.99
C TYR A 130 8.37 10.98 -7.47
N PHE A 131 9.39 11.52 -6.78
CA PHE A 131 9.48 11.49 -5.32
C PHE A 131 8.25 12.14 -4.64
N ILE A 132 7.84 13.32 -5.11
CA ILE A 132 6.69 14.03 -4.55
C ILE A 132 5.40 13.25 -4.78
N SER A 133 5.17 12.74 -5.99
CA SER A 133 3.95 11.99 -6.33
C SER A 133 3.85 10.67 -5.57
N THR A 134 4.94 9.89 -5.50
CA THR A 134 4.97 8.66 -4.71
C THR A 134 4.77 8.95 -3.22
N GLY A 135 5.37 10.03 -2.69
CA GLY A 135 5.19 10.44 -1.29
C GLY A 135 3.73 10.80 -0.97
N ILE A 136 3.08 11.56 -1.84
CA ILE A 136 1.66 11.91 -1.73
C ILE A 136 0.78 10.65 -1.81
N ASN A 137 1.00 9.80 -2.82
CA ASN A 137 0.23 8.57 -3.01
C ASN A 137 0.34 7.64 -1.78
N MET A 138 1.56 7.39 -1.29
CA MET A 138 1.77 6.58 -0.09
C MET A 138 1.17 7.22 1.17
N THR A 139 1.23 8.55 1.30
CA THR A 139 0.61 9.25 2.43
C THR A 139 -0.90 9.09 2.41
N ILE A 140 -1.54 9.28 1.25
CA ILE A 140 -2.99 9.11 1.13
C ILE A 140 -3.38 7.65 1.34
N ALA A 141 -2.60 6.70 0.79
CA ALA A 141 -2.82 5.28 1.03
C ALA A 141 -2.75 4.95 2.53
N GLU A 142 -1.78 5.49 3.27
CA GLU A 142 -1.71 5.31 4.72
C GLU A 142 -2.91 5.93 5.44
N LEU A 143 -3.29 7.17 5.12
CA LEU A 143 -4.40 7.88 5.75
C LEU A 143 -5.74 7.15 5.55
N VAL A 144 -6.00 6.65 4.34
CA VAL A 144 -7.25 5.96 4.01
C VAL A 144 -7.31 4.56 4.62
N ASN A 145 -6.16 3.90 4.78
CA ASN A 145 -6.09 2.50 5.23
C ASN A 145 -5.66 2.32 6.69
N GLY A 146 -5.27 3.41 7.35
CA GLY A 146 -4.68 3.43 8.69
C GLY A 146 -3.23 2.92 8.73
N ARG A 147 -2.85 1.96 7.89
CA ARG A 147 -1.47 1.45 7.75
C ARG A 147 -1.18 1.06 6.30
N LEU A 148 0.07 1.25 5.89
CA LEU A 148 0.58 0.72 4.63
C LEU A 148 0.75 -0.80 4.71
N MET A 149 0.48 -1.46 3.58
CA MET A 149 0.74 -2.88 3.43
C MET A 149 2.25 -3.10 3.26
N ASN A 150 2.80 -4.10 3.94
CA ASN A 150 4.15 -4.58 3.65
C ASN A 150 4.19 -6.09 3.82
N MET A 151 4.33 -6.81 2.71
CA MET A 151 4.31 -8.29 2.69
C MET A 151 5.52 -8.89 3.43
N LEU A 152 6.68 -8.24 3.40
CA LEU A 152 7.88 -8.71 4.09
C LEU A 152 7.74 -8.59 5.61
N LEU A 153 7.00 -7.59 6.10
CA LEU A 153 6.65 -7.48 7.51
C LEU A 153 5.77 -8.66 7.96
N ILE A 154 4.82 -9.10 7.14
CA ILE A 154 3.96 -10.26 7.46
C ILE A 154 4.80 -11.55 7.50
N ALA A 155 5.72 -11.73 6.54
CA ALA A 155 6.63 -12.87 6.52
C ALA A 155 7.56 -12.88 7.74
N GLU A 156 8.04 -11.70 8.16
CA GLU A 156 8.81 -11.54 9.39
C GLU A 156 7.99 -11.89 10.64
N GLU A 157 6.75 -11.40 10.73
CA GLU A 157 5.85 -11.71 11.85
C GLU A 157 5.53 -13.21 11.93
N PHE A 158 5.45 -13.90 10.78
CA PHE A 158 5.27 -15.35 10.73
C PHE A 158 6.50 -16.08 11.27
N GLY A 159 7.69 -15.69 10.82
CA GLY A 159 8.95 -16.26 11.34
C GLY A 159 9.16 -16.03 12.84
N ASN A 160 8.54 -14.99 13.40
CA ASN A 160 8.56 -14.69 14.84
C ASN A 160 7.40 -15.35 15.63
N GLY A 161 6.51 -16.09 14.99
CA GLY A 161 5.36 -16.74 15.64
C GLY A 161 4.25 -15.76 16.07
N PHE A 162 4.16 -14.57 15.47
CA PHE A 162 3.10 -13.60 15.77
C PHE A 162 1.84 -13.78 14.92
N VAL A 163 1.95 -14.44 13.75
CA VAL A 163 0.84 -14.68 12.82
C VAL A 163 0.81 -16.15 12.38
N THR A 164 -0.35 -16.63 11.95
CA THR A 164 -0.54 -18.03 11.53
C THR A 164 -0.19 -18.24 10.05
N GLU A 165 -0.06 -19.51 9.63
CA GLU A 165 0.13 -19.85 8.22
C GLU A 165 -1.03 -19.35 7.34
N SER A 166 -2.26 -19.48 7.84
CA SER A 166 -3.43 -18.92 7.17
C SER A 166 -3.29 -17.41 6.98
N ASP A 167 -2.89 -16.66 8.01
CA ASP A 167 -2.66 -15.22 7.91
C ASP A 167 -1.62 -14.87 6.84
N VAL A 168 -0.60 -15.71 6.61
CA VAL A 168 0.38 -15.54 5.52
C VAL A 168 -0.26 -15.73 4.15
N VAL A 169 -1.05 -16.80 3.95
CA VAL A 169 -1.74 -17.05 2.67
C VAL A 169 -2.68 -15.89 2.35
N TYR A 170 -3.48 -15.45 3.31
CA TYR A 170 -4.44 -14.37 3.11
C TYR A 170 -3.81 -12.97 3.11
N GLY A 171 -2.67 -12.78 3.77
CA GLY A 171 -1.96 -11.50 3.90
C GLY A 171 -0.90 -11.24 2.85
N ILE A 172 -0.40 -12.28 2.18
CA ILE A 172 0.63 -12.18 1.14
C ILE A 172 0.09 -12.72 -0.19
N ALA A 173 -0.30 -13.99 -0.28
CA ALA A 173 -0.59 -14.63 -1.57
C ALA A 173 -1.83 -14.06 -2.27
N LEU A 174 -2.89 -13.73 -1.53
CA LEU A 174 -4.10 -13.12 -2.09
C LEU A 174 -3.91 -11.68 -2.56
N PRO A 175 -3.34 -10.76 -1.74
CA PRO A 175 -2.98 -9.43 -2.21
C PRO A 175 -1.99 -9.46 -3.39
N PHE A 176 -1.07 -10.42 -3.39
CA PHE A 176 -0.18 -10.67 -4.52
C PHE A 176 -0.95 -11.03 -5.80
N ALA A 177 -1.88 -11.98 -5.73
CA ALA A 177 -2.70 -12.36 -6.87
C ALA A 177 -3.55 -11.18 -7.38
N ALA A 178 -4.03 -10.32 -6.46
CA ALA A 178 -4.77 -9.11 -6.79
C ALA A 178 -3.91 -8.06 -7.52
N CYS A 179 -2.58 -8.03 -7.30
CA CYS A 179 -1.65 -7.12 -7.99
C CYS A 179 -1.45 -7.45 -9.48
N VAL A 180 -1.55 -8.72 -9.87
CA VAL A 180 -1.30 -9.17 -11.26
C VAL A 180 -2.18 -8.43 -12.28
N PRO A 181 -3.51 -8.34 -12.12
CA PRO A 181 -4.36 -7.60 -13.07
C PRO A 181 -4.29 -6.07 -12.90
N CYS A 182 -3.62 -5.55 -11.86
CA CYS A 182 -3.57 -4.10 -11.60
C CYS A 182 -2.92 -3.31 -12.72
N PHE A 183 -2.02 -3.94 -13.49
CA PHE A 183 -1.49 -3.32 -14.69
C PHE A 183 -2.60 -2.94 -15.67
N TRP A 184 -3.52 -3.87 -15.97
CA TRP A 184 -4.60 -3.62 -16.92
C TRP A 184 -5.55 -2.54 -16.40
N PHE A 185 -5.89 -2.57 -15.11
CA PHE A 185 -6.70 -1.52 -14.50
C PHE A 185 -6.00 -0.16 -14.48
N GLY A 186 -4.71 -0.14 -14.13
CA GLY A 186 -3.88 1.06 -14.13
C GLY A 186 -3.77 1.66 -15.53
N ALA A 187 -3.51 0.83 -16.54
CA ALA A 187 -3.43 1.24 -17.95
C ALA A 187 -4.78 1.75 -18.48
N VAL A 188 -5.90 1.13 -18.10
CA VAL A 188 -7.24 1.61 -18.50
C VAL A 188 -7.58 2.94 -17.84
N ILE A 189 -7.40 3.08 -16.51
CA ILE A 189 -7.70 4.34 -15.82
C ILE A 189 -6.74 5.43 -16.27
N PHE A 190 -5.45 5.12 -16.39
CA PHE A 190 -4.46 6.09 -16.84
C PHE A 190 -4.69 6.48 -18.29
N GLY A 191 -4.92 5.52 -19.18
CA GLY A 191 -5.29 5.76 -20.57
C GLY A 191 -6.53 6.62 -20.69
N PHE A 192 -7.60 6.32 -19.92
CA PHE A 192 -8.78 7.17 -19.86
C PHE A 192 -8.47 8.58 -19.37
N THR A 193 -7.74 8.75 -18.27
CA THR A 193 -7.39 10.09 -17.75
C THR A 193 -6.48 10.86 -18.70
N GLN A 194 -5.56 10.18 -19.38
CA GLN A 194 -4.57 10.80 -20.23
C GLN A 194 -5.15 11.17 -21.59
N GLU A 195 -5.92 10.28 -22.21
CA GLU A 195 -6.59 10.55 -23.49
C GLU A 195 -7.63 11.65 -23.33
N PHE A 196 -8.40 11.63 -22.24
CA PHE A 196 -9.44 12.62 -21.97
C PHE A 196 -8.87 14.02 -21.63
N ILE A 197 -7.72 14.10 -20.97
CA ILE A 197 -7.14 15.40 -20.53
C ILE A 197 -6.06 15.92 -21.48
N THR A 198 -5.22 15.05 -22.02
CA THR A 198 -3.94 15.45 -22.61
C THR A 198 -3.82 15.11 -24.10
N GLY A 199 -4.65 14.21 -24.63
CA GLY A 199 -4.57 13.71 -26.00
C GLY A 199 -3.27 12.94 -26.34
N MET A 200 -2.36 12.77 -25.38
CA MET A 200 -1.10 12.03 -25.57
C MET A 200 -1.31 10.54 -25.30
N SER A 201 -0.58 9.68 -26.02
CA SER A 201 -0.43 8.27 -25.68
C SER A 201 0.90 8.07 -24.94
N VAL A 202 0.87 7.53 -23.71
CA VAL A 202 2.07 6.94 -23.10
C VAL A 202 2.13 5.50 -23.56
N ASN A 203 3.26 5.12 -24.15
CA ASN A 203 3.48 3.76 -24.57
C ASN A 203 3.62 2.88 -23.32
N PRO A 204 2.72 1.91 -23.08
CA PRO A 204 2.70 1.10 -21.86
C PRO A 204 3.81 0.05 -21.86
N ALA A 205 5.04 0.38 -22.25
CA ALA A 205 6.15 -0.57 -22.21
C ALA A 205 7.49 0.10 -22.55
N ASP A 206 8.24 0.52 -21.53
CA ASP A 206 9.67 0.20 -21.51
C ASP A 206 9.87 -1.12 -20.76
N CYS A 207 9.18 -2.16 -21.23
CA CYS A 207 9.45 -3.54 -20.85
C CYS A 207 10.84 -4.02 -21.31
N ALA A 208 11.52 -3.25 -22.17
CA ALA A 208 12.72 -3.67 -22.88
C ALA A 208 14.04 -3.45 -22.13
N ASN A 209 14.10 -2.60 -21.08
CA ASN A 209 15.36 -2.26 -20.38
C ASN A 209 15.22 -2.32 -18.86
N TRP A 210 14.84 -3.50 -18.36
CA TRP A 210 14.42 -3.74 -16.98
C TRP A 210 15.45 -3.47 -15.89
N MET A 211 16.73 -3.47 -16.25
CA MET A 211 17.79 -3.13 -15.32
C MET A 211 18.78 -2.25 -16.06
N ARG A 212 18.96 -1.02 -15.56
CA ARG A 212 19.98 -0.10 -16.09
C ARG A 212 21.40 -0.58 -15.80
N ILE A 213 21.55 -1.54 -14.87
CA ILE A 213 22.82 -2.13 -14.45
C ILE A 213 22.77 -3.67 -14.53
N PRO A 214 23.92 -4.36 -14.56
CA PRO A 214 23.98 -5.83 -14.56
C PRO A 214 23.22 -6.47 -13.39
N ILE A 215 22.60 -7.63 -13.63
CA ILE A 215 21.77 -8.38 -12.66
C ILE A 215 22.47 -8.57 -11.31
N GLN A 216 23.77 -8.85 -11.30
CA GLN A 216 24.55 -9.08 -10.08
C GLN A 216 24.62 -7.82 -9.21
N LEU A 217 24.79 -6.66 -9.86
CA LEU A 217 24.78 -5.37 -9.18
C LEU A 217 23.36 -5.00 -8.76
N SER A 218 22.34 -5.25 -9.59
CA SER A 218 20.94 -5.05 -9.21
C SER A 218 20.57 -5.84 -7.97
N PHE A 219 20.98 -7.11 -7.90
CA PHE A 219 20.78 -7.97 -6.74
C PHE A 219 21.41 -7.38 -5.48
N LEU A 220 22.66 -6.93 -5.57
CA LEU A 220 23.35 -6.31 -4.43
C LEU A 220 22.67 -5.01 -3.99
N VAL A 221 22.27 -4.16 -4.94
CA VAL A 221 21.57 -2.89 -4.66
C VAL A 221 20.24 -3.14 -3.96
N GLU A 222 19.40 -4.04 -4.47
CA GLU A 222 18.12 -4.39 -3.85
C GLU A 222 18.29 -5.03 -2.47
N MET A 223 19.28 -5.92 -2.32
CA MET A 223 19.58 -6.54 -1.02
C MET A 223 20.02 -5.50 0.02
N LEU A 224 20.94 -4.60 -0.35
CA LEU A 224 21.38 -3.52 0.55
C LEU A 224 20.25 -2.51 0.78
N GLY A 225 19.50 -2.17 -0.26
CA GLY A 225 18.34 -1.29 -0.19
C GLY A 225 17.31 -1.81 0.81
N ALA A 226 16.94 -3.09 0.73
CA ALA A 226 15.98 -3.72 1.62
C ALA A 226 16.48 -3.78 3.07
N PHE A 227 17.77 -4.07 3.25
CA PHE A 227 18.42 -4.04 4.55
C PHE A 227 18.34 -2.66 5.20
N VAL A 228 18.74 -1.61 4.47
CA VAL A 228 18.74 -0.23 4.97
C VAL A 228 17.31 0.29 5.16
N PHE A 229 16.41 0.00 4.21
CA PHE A 229 14.99 0.34 4.28
C PHE A 229 14.36 -0.21 5.56
N ARG A 230 14.57 -1.51 5.85
CA ARG A 230 14.06 -2.15 7.07
C ARG A 230 14.64 -1.52 8.34
N ILE A 231 15.89 -1.07 8.34
CA ILE A 231 16.47 -0.31 9.46
C ILE A 231 15.74 1.02 9.65
N PHE A 232 15.58 1.84 8.59
CA PHE A 232 14.84 3.11 8.67
C PHE A 232 13.44 2.92 9.23
N MET A 233 12.70 1.95 8.70
CA MET A 233 11.35 1.64 9.16
C MET A 233 11.32 1.26 10.66
N THR A 234 12.34 0.58 11.16
CA THR A 234 12.47 0.28 12.61
C THR A 234 12.64 1.53 13.44
N GLN A 235 13.45 2.47 12.97
CA GLN A 235 13.79 3.69 13.71
C GLN A 235 12.59 4.64 13.76
N LEU A 236 11.87 4.76 12.64
CA LEU A 236 10.71 5.63 12.51
C LEU A 236 9.53 5.16 13.35
N ASP A 237 9.34 3.85 13.48
CA ASP A 237 8.18 3.30 14.17
C ASP A 237 8.39 3.10 15.68
N ARG A 238 9.54 3.51 16.25
CA ARG A 238 9.76 3.45 17.70
C ARG A 238 8.70 4.28 18.46
N PRO A 239 8.40 3.95 19.72
CA PRO A 239 7.56 4.80 20.57
C PRO A 239 8.08 6.25 20.58
N GLY A 240 7.24 7.21 20.16
CA GLY A 240 7.63 8.62 20.00
C GLY A 240 8.41 8.96 18.73
N GLY A 241 8.60 8.00 17.83
CA GLY A 241 9.25 8.18 16.53
C GLY A 241 8.35 8.89 15.51
N PRO A 242 8.95 9.47 14.45
CA PRO A 242 8.20 10.23 13.44
C PRO A 242 7.56 9.31 12.39
N VAL A 243 6.56 8.52 12.82
CA VAL A 243 5.82 7.54 11.98
C VAL A 243 5.29 8.17 10.67
N ARG A 244 4.90 9.45 10.70
CA ARG A 244 4.41 10.20 9.52
C ARG A 244 5.44 10.33 8.37
N LEU A 245 6.71 10.03 8.61
CA LEU A 245 7.75 10.02 7.59
C LEU A 245 7.85 8.70 6.83
N ILE A 246 7.17 7.64 7.27
CA ILE A 246 7.20 6.33 6.62
C ILE A 246 6.85 6.41 5.11
N PRO A 247 5.75 7.09 4.69
CA PRO A 247 5.44 7.26 3.26
C PRO A 247 6.57 7.89 2.45
N TRP A 248 7.26 8.86 3.03
CA TRP A 248 8.36 9.58 2.39
C TRP A 248 9.63 8.76 2.31
N VAL A 249 9.86 7.83 3.25
CA VAL A 249 10.92 6.83 3.13
C VAL A 249 10.62 5.88 1.99
N TYR A 250 9.38 5.37 1.85
CA TYR A 250 9.00 4.59 0.67
C TYR A 250 9.27 5.37 -0.62
N ALA A 251 8.87 6.64 -0.69
CA ALA A 251 9.11 7.48 -1.85
C ALA A 251 10.60 7.66 -2.17
N ALA A 252 11.44 7.90 -1.16
CA ALA A 252 12.88 8.04 -1.35
C ALA A 252 13.50 6.77 -1.95
N PHE A 253 13.17 5.62 -1.38
CA PHE A 253 13.68 4.33 -1.85
C PHE A 253 13.15 3.96 -3.24
N PHE A 254 11.86 4.17 -3.52
CA PHE A 254 11.31 3.94 -4.86
C PHE A 254 11.94 4.86 -5.91
N THR A 255 12.23 6.11 -5.55
CA THR A 255 12.88 7.08 -6.44
C THR A 255 14.31 6.65 -6.73
N PHE A 256 15.04 6.22 -5.70
CA PHE A 256 16.38 5.70 -5.82
C PHE A 256 16.45 4.45 -6.69
N ASP A 257 15.58 3.46 -6.45
CA ASP A 257 15.50 2.24 -7.26
C ASP A 257 15.13 2.57 -8.72
N ARG A 258 14.15 3.45 -8.95
CA ARG A 258 13.79 3.90 -10.30
C ARG A 258 14.97 4.61 -11.00
N TYR A 259 15.78 5.36 -10.26
CA TYR A 259 16.97 6.02 -10.82
C TYR A 259 18.09 5.02 -11.16
N ILE A 260 18.44 4.12 -10.23
CA ILE A 260 19.57 3.20 -10.40
C ILE A 260 19.22 1.97 -11.23
N LEU A 261 18.09 1.32 -10.90
CA LEU A 261 17.70 0.04 -11.48
C LEU A 261 16.73 0.23 -12.63
N GLY A 262 15.92 1.28 -12.59
CA GLY A 262 14.87 1.52 -13.58
C GLY A 262 13.51 0.96 -13.15
N VAL A 263 13.44 0.07 -12.17
CA VAL A 263 12.17 -0.43 -11.60
C VAL A 263 12.27 -0.44 -10.07
N PRO A 264 11.29 0.12 -9.35
CA PRO A 264 11.25 0.07 -7.89
C PRO A 264 11.00 -1.36 -7.41
N GLY A 265 11.95 -1.90 -6.64
CA GLY A 265 11.91 -3.26 -6.13
C GLY A 265 11.40 -3.37 -4.70
N LEU A 266 11.68 -2.37 -3.86
CA LEU A 266 11.58 -2.48 -2.40
C LEU A 266 10.16 -2.64 -1.81
N HIS A 267 9.15 -2.85 -2.65
CA HIS A 267 7.79 -3.20 -2.27
C HIS A 267 7.19 -4.23 -3.23
N LEU A 268 7.16 -5.49 -2.81
CA LEU A 268 6.73 -6.64 -3.62
C LEU A 268 5.46 -6.37 -4.45
N ALA A 269 4.39 -5.82 -3.86
CA ALA A 269 3.15 -5.52 -4.60
C ALA A 269 3.37 -4.61 -5.83
N VAL A 270 4.15 -3.53 -5.66
CA VAL A 270 4.44 -2.55 -6.72
C VAL A 270 5.33 -3.18 -7.78
N THR A 271 6.33 -3.95 -7.36
CA THR A 271 7.21 -4.67 -8.26
C THR A 271 6.44 -5.67 -9.12
N PHE A 272 5.58 -6.49 -8.52
CA PHE A 272 4.81 -7.49 -9.28
C PHE A 272 3.79 -6.86 -10.23
N ALA A 273 3.14 -5.77 -9.83
CA ALA A 273 2.25 -5.03 -10.70
C ALA A 273 2.96 -4.48 -11.95
N ARG A 274 4.23 -4.05 -11.80
CA ARG A 274 5.07 -3.61 -12.92
C ARG A 274 5.68 -4.78 -13.70
N PHE A 275 5.87 -5.93 -13.06
CA PHE A 275 6.45 -7.13 -13.67
C PHE A 275 5.46 -7.84 -14.60
N ALA A 276 4.22 -8.03 -14.15
CA ALA A 276 3.16 -8.75 -14.83
C ALA A 276 3.03 -8.42 -16.34
N PRO A 277 2.92 -7.15 -16.78
CA PRO A 277 2.76 -6.82 -18.19
C PRO A 277 3.91 -7.24 -19.10
N CYS A 278 5.14 -7.24 -18.58
CA CYS A 278 6.30 -7.49 -19.41
C CYS A 278 6.67 -8.97 -19.47
N SER A 279 6.13 -9.80 -18.57
CA SER A 279 6.34 -11.25 -18.58
C SER A 279 5.90 -11.91 -19.89
N GLY A 280 4.92 -11.33 -20.60
CA GLY A 280 4.48 -11.80 -21.91
C GLY A 280 5.25 -11.23 -23.11
N VAL A 281 6.17 -10.29 -22.88
CA VAL A 281 6.94 -9.59 -23.94
C VAL A 281 8.42 -9.98 -23.91
N VAL A 282 8.92 -10.47 -22.77
CA VAL A 282 10.31 -10.90 -22.62
C VAL A 282 10.48 -12.30 -23.22
N GLU A 283 11.14 -12.39 -24.37
CA GLU A 283 11.43 -13.67 -25.05
C GLU A 283 12.52 -14.51 -24.34
N ASP A 284 13.35 -13.88 -23.50
CA ASP A 284 14.45 -14.56 -22.79
C ASP A 284 14.05 -14.91 -21.36
N GLU A 285 13.71 -16.18 -21.13
CA GLU A 285 13.35 -16.72 -19.82
C GLU A 285 14.41 -16.45 -18.74
N ARG A 286 15.71 -16.36 -19.10
CA ARG A 286 16.78 -16.09 -18.13
C ARG A 286 16.68 -14.69 -17.55
N LYS A 287 16.19 -13.71 -18.32
CA LYS A 287 15.97 -12.34 -17.85
C LYS A 287 14.78 -12.28 -16.88
N VAL A 288 13.75 -13.07 -17.15
CA VAL A 288 12.58 -13.21 -16.26
C VAL A 288 12.99 -13.80 -14.93
N VAL A 289 13.75 -14.91 -14.94
CA VAL A 289 14.29 -15.56 -13.73
C VAL A 289 15.25 -14.62 -12.98
N GLY A 290 16.13 -13.93 -13.70
CA GLY A 290 17.05 -12.94 -13.12
C GLY A 290 16.32 -11.79 -12.42
N ALA A 291 15.26 -11.26 -13.04
CA ALA A 291 14.45 -10.20 -12.45
C ALA A 291 13.70 -10.68 -11.19
N LEU A 292 13.16 -11.90 -11.18
CA LEU A 292 12.57 -12.50 -9.98
C LEU A 292 13.61 -12.69 -8.87
N ALA A 293 14.83 -13.10 -9.21
CA ALA A 293 15.92 -13.22 -8.23
C ALA A 293 16.28 -11.87 -7.61
N VAL A 294 16.35 -10.81 -8.41
CA VAL A 294 16.63 -9.45 -7.93
C VAL A 294 15.49 -8.93 -7.05
N TYR A 295 14.26 -8.95 -7.56
CA TYR A 295 13.15 -8.24 -6.92
C TYR A 295 12.33 -9.05 -5.91
N VAL A 296 12.65 -10.33 -5.74
CA VAL A 296 12.01 -11.17 -4.71
C VAL A 296 13.07 -11.68 -3.76
N VAL A 297 14.06 -12.40 -4.29
CA VAL A 297 15.06 -13.08 -3.45
C VAL A 297 15.99 -12.08 -2.78
N ALA A 298 16.55 -11.12 -3.52
CA ALA A 298 17.50 -10.16 -2.95
C ALA A 298 16.86 -9.30 -1.84
N ILE A 299 15.62 -8.86 -2.07
CA ILE A 299 14.86 -8.04 -1.12
C ILE A 299 14.54 -8.82 0.16
N CYS A 300 14.08 -10.07 0.02
CA CYS A 300 13.88 -10.96 1.17
C CYS A 300 15.19 -11.14 1.95
N LEU A 301 16.31 -11.44 1.28
CA LEU A 301 17.60 -11.61 1.94
C LEU A 301 18.02 -10.34 2.69
N GLY A 302 17.95 -9.18 2.04
CA GLY A 302 18.28 -7.89 2.66
C GLY A 302 17.44 -7.60 3.89
N TRP A 303 16.12 -7.79 3.77
CA TRP A 303 15.17 -7.60 4.87
C TRP A 303 15.49 -8.51 6.05
N PHE A 304 15.64 -9.82 5.84
CA PHE A 304 15.90 -10.78 6.91
C PHE A 304 17.33 -10.71 7.48
N LEU A 305 18.31 -10.22 6.72
CA LEU A 305 19.64 -9.93 7.26
C LEU A 305 19.59 -8.79 8.30
N SER A 306 18.72 -7.80 8.09
CA SER A 306 18.57 -6.68 9.04
C SER A 306 17.97 -7.10 10.38
N TYR A 307 17.20 -8.20 10.41
CA TYR A 307 16.58 -8.75 11.61
C TYR A 307 17.63 -9.21 12.65
N LYS A 308 18.82 -9.62 12.22
CA LYS A 308 19.93 -10.01 13.12
C LYS A 308 20.59 -8.84 13.85
N VAL A 309 20.23 -7.59 13.54
CA VAL A 309 20.78 -6.41 14.21
C VAL A 309 20.06 -6.22 15.57
N PRO A 310 20.78 -6.19 16.72
CA PRO A 310 20.20 -6.26 18.08
C PRO A 310 19.18 -5.18 18.51
N LYS A 311 18.89 -4.19 17.67
CA LYS A 311 17.84 -3.17 17.88
C LYS A 311 16.62 -3.36 16.96
N GLY A 312 16.52 -4.53 16.32
CA GLY A 312 15.75 -4.77 15.10
C GLY A 312 14.31 -5.26 15.26
N GLN A 313 13.80 -5.50 16.47
CA GLN A 313 12.37 -5.78 16.64
C GLN A 313 11.59 -4.53 16.26
N THR A 314 10.97 -4.54 15.09
CA THR A 314 10.07 -3.49 14.67
C THR A 314 8.93 -3.37 15.66
N ALA A 315 8.68 -2.14 16.09
CA ALA A 315 7.40 -1.80 16.68
C ALA A 315 6.27 -1.93 15.65
N MET A 316 6.60 -2.00 14.34
CA MET A 316 5.62 -2.05 13.27
C MET A 316 4.87 -3.36 13.38
N ARG A 317 3.56 -3.24 13.43
CA ARG A 317 2.63 -4.36 13.46
C ARG A 317 1.84 -4.31 12.18
N SER A 318 1.85 -5.40 11.43
CA SER A 318 0.88 -5.57 10.37
C SER A 318 -0.53 -5.66 10.99
N ILE A 319 -1.54 -5.47 10.15
CA ILE A 319 -2.93 -5.66 10.56
C ILE A 319 -3.20 -7.10 11.04
N TRP A 320 -2.41 -8.07 10.58
CA TRP A 320 -2.50 -9.48 10.96
C TRP A 320 -2.02 -9.71 12.38
N ARG A 321 -0.85 -9.15 12.72
CA ARG A 321 -0.37 -9.19 14.11
C ARG A 321 -1.31 -8.46 15.06
N LEU A 322 -1.84 -7.30 14.68
CA LEU A 322 -2.81 -6.57 15.50
C LEU A 322 -4.08 -7.39 15.77
N ARG A 323 -4.58 -8.11 14.76
CA ARG A 323 -5.70 -9.04 14.91
C ARG A 323 -5.35 -10.16 15.90
N GLN A 324 -4.20 -10.79 15.77
CA GLN A 324 -3.78 -11.86 16.67
C GLN A 324 -3.61 -11.38 18.12
N GLU A 325 -2.97 -10.23 18.33
CA GLU A 325 -2.84 -9.60 19.64
C GLU A 325 -4.22 -9.28 20.26
N LYS A 326 -5.20 -8.86 19.45
CA LYS A 326 -6.59 -8.66 19.89
C LYS A 326 -7.26 -9.99 20.28
N LEU A 327 -7.16 -11.01 19.44
CA LEU A 327 -7.72 -12.34 19.73
C LEU A 327 -7.11 -12.96 21.00
N GLN A 328 -5.81 -12.78 21.22
CA GLN A 328 -5.13 -13.21 22.44
C GLN A 328 -5.66 -12.47 23.68
N LYS A 329 -5.83 -11.15 23.61
CA LYS A 329 -6.44 -10.37 24.71
C LYS A 329 -7.86 -10.80 25.02
N ASP A 330 -8.62 -11.19 24.01
CA ASP A 330 -10.01 -11.62 24.13
C ASP A 330 -10.15 -13.11 24.52
N GLY A 331 -9.03 -13.83 24.77
CA GLY A 331 -9.02 -15.24 25.16
C GLY A 331 -9.41 -16.22 24.05
N LYS A 332 -9.39 -15.77 22.78
CA LYS A 332 -9.77 -16.53 21.58
C LYS A 332 -8.60 -16.82 20.64
N GLY A 333 -7.39 -16.44 21.02
CA GLY A 333 -6.19 -16.59 20.20
C GLY A 333 -5.62 -18.00 20.27
N GLU A 334 -5.28 -18.57 19.12
CA GLU A 334 -4.36 -19.70 19.03
C GLU A 334 -2.93 -19.14 19.16
N ILE A 335 -2.14 -19.68 20.08
CA ILE A 335 -0.70 -19.41 20.12
C ILE A 335 -0.09 -20.32 19.06
N PRO A 336 0.56 -19.80 18.00
CA PRO A 336 1.35 -20.65 17.12
C PRO A 336 2.39 -21.35 17.99
N ALA A 337 2.45 -22.68 17.92
CA ALA A 337 3.47 -23.49 18.59
C ALA A 337 4.83 -23.27 17.90
N VAL A 338 5.35 -22.06 17.97
CA VAL A 338 6.73 -21.73 17.62
C VAL A 338 7.37 -21.29 18.91
N GLU A 339 8.31 -22.10 19.36
CA GLU A 339 9.09 -21.87 20.57
C GLU A 339 9.70 -20.46 20.50
N PRO A 340 9.32 -19.54 21.40
CA PRO A 340 9.84 -18.20 21.33
C PRO A 340 11.35 -18.25 21.63
N LEU A 341 12.18 -17.94 20.64
CA LEU A 341 13.61 -17.64 20.76
C LEU A 341 13.92 -16.44 21.69
N VAL A 342 12.91 -15.93 22.43
CA VAL A 342 12.96 -14.73 23.28
C VAL A 342 12.49 -15.05 24.71
N ARG A 343 12.74 -16.26 25.22
CA ARG A 343 12.54 -16.54 26.66
C ARG A 343 13.73 -16.22 27.57
N GLU A 344 14.90 -15.89 27.02
CA GLU A 344 16.11 -15.75 27.84
C GLU A 344 16.44 -14.33 28.37
N GLN A 345 15.63 -13.30 28.09
CA GLN A 345 15.91 -11.94 28.60
C GLN A 345 14.87 -11.36 29.58
N ARG A 346 13.84 -12.13 29.99
CA ARG A 346 12.87 -11.71 31.02
C ARG A 346 12.94 -12.46 32.35
N GLN A 347 13.99 -13.25 32.58
CA GLN A 347 14.25 -13.85 33.88
C GLN A 347 15.60 -13.39 34.45
N GLN A 348 15.67 -12.15 34.91
CA GLN A 348 16.48 -11.86 36.09
C GLN A 348 15.58 -12.09 37.32
N PRO A 349 15.80 -13.17 38.10
CA PRO A 349 15.05 -13.39 39.32
C PRO A 349 15.59 -12.44 40.39
N ASN A 350 14.85 -11.36 40.66
CA ASN A 350 15.11 -10.55 41.85
C ASN A 350 14.54 -11.28 43.08
N ARG A 351 15.30 -12.25 43.60
CA ARG A 351 15.09 -12.85 44.94
C ARG A 351 16.38 -12.77 45.77
N LYS A 352 16.41 -11.70 46.57
CA LYS A 352 16.88 -11.49 47.97
C LYS A 352 17.79 -12.56 48.63
N PRO A 353 18.55 -12.12 49.64
CA PRO A 353 18.51 -12.80 50.91
C PRO A 353 18.06 -11.89 52.06
N TYR A 354 17.06 -12.40 52.78
CA TYR A 354 16.76 -12.08 54.17
C TYR A 354 18.00 -12.36 55.04
N GLY A 355 18.35 -11.46 55.96
CA GLY A 355 19.31 -11.78 57.03
C GLY A 355 19.85 -10.61 57.84
N ARG A 356 19.14 -10.23 58.92
CA ARG A 356 19.71 -9.78 60.22
C ARG A 356 18.55 -9.60 61.21
N ARG A 357 18.30 -10.63 62.03
CA ARG A 357 18.71 -10.80 63.44
C ARG A 357 18.08 -9.77 64.40
N ARG A 358 17.16 -10.28 65.22
CA ARG A 358 16.93 -9.82 66.59
C ARG A 358 18.21 -10.03 67.41
N ARG A 359 18.77 -8.95 67.95
CA ARG A 359 19.04 -8.70 69.38
C ARG A 359 19.64 -7.32 69.51
#